data_AF-A0A955IQ20-F1
#
_entry.id   AF-A0A955IQ20-F1
#
_cell.length_a   1.000
_cell.length_b   1.000
_cell.length_c   1.000
_cell.angle_alpha   90.00
_cell.angle_beta   90.00
_cell.angle_gamma   90.00
#
_symmetry.space_group_name_H-M   'P 1'
#
loop_
_entity.id
_entity.type
_entity.pdbx_description
1 polymer ?
#
loop_
_entity_poly.entity_id
_entity_poly.type
_entity_poly.pdbx_seq_one_letter_code
_entity_poly.pdbx_strand_id
1 'polypeptide(L)'
;MMAPAASPRETRRRWAIESMKTLYAYFALEMVKSFTLTLIALTLLIVMGGGVASMFSSQGLGADEIGSIFVYLIPVALLYMTPVAALFAATVTLGRAASENEILACKAAGINLHRVLSPSVFAGILAGAITFTGFNFLIPEMAWQVEDITRRDLPKLVANRFLRGKPLIYAKRVAVPAEKCVKIDPKDLPEGYQ
;
A
#
# COMPACT_ATOMS: atom_id res chain seq x y z
N MET A 1 42.71 -5.96 -43.81
CA MET A 1 42.75 -6.71 -42.53
C MET A 1 41.33 -7.21 -42.23
N MET A 2 41.04 -8.48 -42.53
CA MET A 2 39.76 -9.11 -42.17
C MET A 2 39.79 -9.46 -40.68
N ALA A 3 38.79 -9.00 -39.92
CA ALA A 3 38.62 -9.41 -38.53
C ALA A 3 38.44 -10.93 -38.45
N PRO A 4 39.08 -11.63 -37.49
CA PRO A 4 38.93 -13.08 -37.37
C PRO A 4 37.47 -13.43 -37.06
N ALA A 5 36.87 -14.29 -37.88
CA ALA A 5 35.52 -14.78 -37.67
C ALA A 5 35.44 -15.55 -36.34
N ALA A 6 34.58 -15.09 -35.42
CA ALA A 6 34.39 -15.71 -34.11
C ALA A 6 34.03 -17.19 -34.24
N SER A 7 34.62 -18.03 -33.40
CA SER A 7 34.44 -19.48 -33.50
C SER A 7 32.97 -19.90 -33.32
N PRO A 8 32.49 -21.00 -33.96
CA PRO A 8 31.11 -21.50 -33.83
C PRO A 8 30.67 -21.87 -32.39
N ARG A 9 31.62 -21.94 -31.45
CA ARG A 9 31.36 -22.20 -30.03
C ARG A 9 31.09 -20.91 -29.25
N GLU A 10 31.84 -19.84 -29.55
CA GLU A 10 31.61 -18.52 -28.92
C GLU A 10 30.30 -17.91 -29.35
N THR A 11 29.94 -18.02 -30.62
CA THR A 11 28.63 -17.56 -31.11
C THR A 11 27.49 -18.29 -30.39
N ARG A 12 27.47 -19.64 -30.39
CA ARG A 12 26.44 -20.42 -29.68
C ARG A 12 26.33 -20.07 -28.18
N ARG A 13 27.46 -19.87 -27.51
CA ARG A 13 27.47 -19.48 -26.10
C ARG A 13 26.90 -18.08 -25.88
N ARG A 14 27.19 -17.11 -26.76
CA ARG A 14 26.61 -15.76 -26.70
C ARG A 14 25.09 -15.79 -26.88
N TRP A 15 24.58 -16.52 -27.87
CA TRP A 15 23.14 -16.67 -28.09
C TRP A 15 22.43 -17.28 -26.87
N ALA A 16 23.01 -18.32 -26.28
CA ALA A 16 22.46 -18.94 -25.08
C ALA A 16 22.39 -17.96 -23.89
N ILE A 17 23.42 -17.14 -23.69
CA ILE A 17 23.44 -16.15 -22.60
C ILE A 17 22.41 -15.04 -22.84
N GLU A 18 22.32 -14.52 -24.06
CA GLU A 18 21.37 -13.45 -24.38
C GLU A 18 19.92 -13.95 -24.26
N SER A 19 19.58 -15.12 -24.81
CA SER A 19 18.24 -15.70 -24.66
C SER A 19 17.84 -15.91 -23.20
N MET A 20 18.79 -16.33 -22.35
CA MET A 20 18.55 -16.51 -20.91
C MET A 20 18.25 -15.18 -20.20
N LYS A 21 18.92 -14.09 -20.58
CA LYS A 21 18.64 -12.75 -20.03
C LYS A 21 17.26 -12.26 -20.45
N THR A 22 16.90 -12.46 -21.72
CA THR A 22 15.60 -12.03 -22.25
C THR A 22 14.46 -12.73 -21.53
N LEU A 23 14.58 -14.04 -21.29
CA LEU A 23 13.58 -14.81 -20.54
C LEU A 23 13.41 -14.30 -19.11
N TYR A 24 14.52 -14.07 -18.40
CA TYR A 24 14.46 -13.57 -17.03
C TYR A 24 13.86 -12.15 -16.96
N ALA A 25 14.27 -11.27 -17.86
CA ALA A 25 13.75 -9.90 -17.93
C ALA A 25 12.25 -9.87 -18.29
N TYR A 26 11.81 -10.77 -19.17
CA TYR A 26 10.40 -10.93 -19.52
C TYR A 26 9.55 -11.27 -18.30
N PHE A 27 9.88 -12.37 -17.59
CA PHE A 27 9.15 -12.78 -16.38
C PHE A 27 9.20 -11.71 -15.28
N ALA A 28 10.36 -11.09 -15.05
CA ALA A 28 10.50 -10.02 -14.07
C ALA A 28 9.62 -8.81 -14.42
N LEU A 29 9.61 -8.37 -15.67
CA LEU A 29 8.81 -7.24 -16.12
C LEU A 29 7.31 -7.54 -16.04
N GLU A 30 6.91 -8.76 -16.39
CA GLU A 30 5.51 -9.18 -16.31
C GLU A 30 5.04 -9.28 -14.86
N MET A 31 5.90 -9.74 -13.95
CA MET A 31 5.63 -9.69 -12.52
C MET A 31 5.47 -8.25 -12.00
N VAL A 32 6.35 -7.33 -12.40
CA VAL A 32 6.27 -5.92 -11.98
C VAL A 32 4.99 -5.27 -12.51
N LYS A 33 4.59 -5.57 -13.75
CA LYS A 33 3.32 -5.10 -14.33
C LYS A 33 2.12 -5.62 -13.54
N SER A 34 2.03 -6.93 -13.32
CA SER A 34 0.96 -7.55 -12.53
C SER A 34 0.93 -7.00 -11.11
N PHE A 35 2.10 -6.89 -10.45
CA PHE A 35 2.22 -6.35 -9.10
C PHE A 35 1.70 -4.92 -8.99
N THR A 36 2.14 -4.03 -9.89
CA THR A 36 1.73 -2.63 -9.86
C THR A 36 0.23 -2.50 -10.09
N LEU A 37 -0.31 -3.24 -11.05
CA LEU A 37 -1.73 -3.23 -11.37
C LEU A 37 -2.58 -3.75 -10.20
N THR A 38 -2.17 -4.86 -9.59
CA THR A 38 -2.86 -5.43 -8.42
C THR A 38 -2.74 -4.51 -7.21
N LEU A 39 -1.58 -3.93 -6.96
CA LEU A 39 -1.37 -3.03 -5.83
C LEU A 39 -2.29 -1.81 -5.92
N ILE A 40 -2.37 -1.18 -7.10
CA ILE A 40 -3.27 -0.06 -7.35
C ILE A 40 -4.72 -0.50 -7.20
N ALA A 41 -5.11 -1.61 -7.82
CA ALA A 41 -6.49 -2.11 -7.78
C ALA A 41 -6.96 -2.43 -6.35
N LEU A 42 -6.14 -3.13 -5.55
CA LEU A 42 -6.47 -3.48 -4.16
C LEU A 42 -6.49 -2.24 -3.25
N THR A 43 -5.57 -1.30 -3.47
CA THR A 43 -5.55 -0.04 -2.71
C THR A 43 -6.80 0.78 -3.00
N LEU A 44 -7.15 0.95 -4.28
CA LEU A 44 -8.37 1.65 -4.68
C LEU A 44 -9.62 0.96 -4.16
N LEU A 45 -9.66 -0.38 -4.16
CA LEU A 45 -10.78 -1.14 -3.63
C LEU A 45 -11.02 -0.84 -2.15
N ILE A 46 -9.99 -0.80 -1.31
CA ILE A 46 -10.16 -0.47 0.12
C ILE A 46 -10.48 1.01 0.33
N VAL A 47 -9.75 1.89 -0.35
CA VAL A 47 -9.90 3.34 -0.18
C VAL A 47 -11.28 3.80 -0.67
N MET A 48 -11.71 3.35 -1.86
CA MET A 48 -12.97 3.76 -2.47
C MET A 48 -14.16 2.85 -2.15
N GLY A 49 -13.96 1.69 -1.51
CA GLY A 49 -15.00 0.67 -1.26
C GLY A 49 -16.14 1.09 -0.32
N GLY A 50 -16.29 2.38 -0.01
CA GLY A 50 -17.42 2.95 0.74
C GLY A 50 -17.42 2.63 2.24
N GLY A 51 -16.83 1.52 2.67
CA GLY A 51 -16.75 1.12 4.09
C GLY A 51 -16.03 2.15 4.95
N VAL A 52 -14.89 2.68 4.48
CA VAL A 52 -14.14 3.73 5.17
C VAL A 52 -14.94 5.03 5.23
N ALA A 53 -15.48 5.49 4.09
CA ALA A 53 -16.25 6.74 4.03
C ALA A 53 -17.53 6.69 4.88
N SER A 54 -18.27 5.57 4.84
CA SER A 54 -19.49 5.39 5.64
C SER A 54 -19.22 5.37 7.15
N MET A 55 -18.11 4.77 7.60
CA MET A 55 -17.69 4.84 9.00
C MET A 55 -17.46 6.27 9.46
N PHE A 56 -16.76 7.09 8.68
CA PHE A 56 -16.50 8.49 9.04
C PHE A 56 -17.74 9.38 8.94
N SER A 57 -18.61 9.16 7.94
CA SER A 57 -19.90 9.85 7.84
C SER A 57 -20.81 9.57 9.04
N SER A 58 -20.81 8.34 9.57
CA SER A 58 -21.58 7.98 10.77
C SER A 58 -21.14 8.76 12.03
N GLN A 59 -19.89 9.24 12.05
CA GLN A 59 -19.35 10.05 13.14
C GLN A 59 -19.60 11.56 12.98
N GLY A 60 -20.23 11.97 11.86
CA GLY A 60 -20.62 13.35 11.58
C GLY A 60 -19.54 14.22 10.95
N LEU A 61 -18.51 13.61 10.34
CA LEU A 61 -17.46 14.32 9.60
C LEU A 61 -17.97 14.82 8.24
N GLY A 62 -17.55 16.01 7.84
CA GLY A 62 -17.80 16.60 6.53
C GLY A 62 -17.01 15.90 5.42
N ALA A 63 -17.45 16.07 4.17
CA ALA A 63 -16.83 15.43 3.00
C ALA A 63 -15.38 15.93 2.74
N ASP A 64 -15.10 17.16 3.12
CA ASP A 64 -13.79 17.82 3.11
C ASP A 64 -12.81 17.20 4.13
N GLU A 65 -13.29 16.94 5.34
CA GLU A 65 -12.52 16.28 6.41
C GLU A 65 -12.20 14.81 6.02
N ILE A 66 -13.17 14.12 5.42
CA ILE A 66 -13.00 12.76 4.89
C ILE A 66 -11.94 12.71 3.78
N GLY A 67 -11.97 13.68 2.85
CA GLY A 67 -10.96 13.79 1.79
C GLY A 67 -9.53 13.93 2.30
N SER A 68 -9.34 14.71 3.38
CA SER A 68 -8.02 14.89 4.01
C SER A 68 -7.51 13.61 4.66
N ILE A 69 -8.39 12.82 5.27
CA ILE A 69 -8.04 11.52 5.88
C ILE A 69 -7.58 10.53 4.80
N PHE A 70 -8.19 10.55 3.62
CA PHE A 70 -7.82 9.64 2.53
C PHE A 70 -6.37 9.80 2.07
N VAL A 71 -5.81 11.01 2.11
CA VAL A 71 -4.41 11.26 1.75
C VAL A 71 -3.46 10.51 2.69
N TYR A 72 -3.78 10.44 3.98
CA TYR A 72 -3.01 9.65 4.96
C TYR A 72 -3.29 8.15 4.89
N LEU A 73 -4.49 7.76 4.46
CA LEU A 73 -4.88 6.36 4.38
C LEU A 73 -4.21 5.63 3.21
N ILE A 74 -4.03 6.30 2.06
CA ILE A 74 -3.41 5.72 0.86
C ILE A 74 -2.02 5.10 1.12
N PRO A 75 -1.03 5.80 1.72
CA PRO A 75 0.30 5.24 1.94
C PRO A 75 0.27 4.04 2.90
N VAL A 76 -0.58 4.09 3.92
CA VAL A 76 -0.79 2.96 4.85
C VAL A 76 -1.40 1.77 4.11
N ALA A 77 -2.45 2.00 3.32
CA ALA A 77 -3.11 0.97 2.54
C ALA A 77 -2.16 0.31 1.53
N LEU A 78 -1.32 1.10 0.83
CA LEU A 78 -0.30 0.59 -0.08
C LEU A 78 0.68 -0.35 0.62
N LEU A 79 1.16 0.03 1.82
CA LEU A 79 2.09 -0.78 2.58
C LEU A 79 1.45 -2.10 3.04
N TYR A 80 0.19 -2.04 3.52
CA TYR A 80 -0.58 -3.23 3.87
C TYR A 80 -0.86 -4.14 2.66
N MET A 81 -1.08 -3.56 1.47
CA MET A 81 -1.40 -4.30 0.25
C MET A 81 -0.19 -4.86 -0.47
N THR A 82 1.01 -4.35 -0.22
CA THR A 82 2.25 -4.80 -0.85
C THR A 82 2.45 -6.33 -0.80
N PRO A 83 2.38 -7.02 0.35
CA PRO A 83 2.57 -8.48 0.38
C PRO A 83 1.44 -9.24 -0.33
N VAL A 84 0.21 -8.74 -0.26
CA VAL A 84 -0.97 -9.34 -0.93
C VAL A 84 -0.84 -9.21 -2.45
N ALA A 85 -0.47 -8.02 -2.93
CA ALA A 85 -0.25 -7.74 -4.33
C ALA A 85 0.92 -8.58 -4.89
N ALA A 86 2.00 -8.78 -4.13
CA ALA A 86 3.11 -9.62 -4.53
C ALA A 86 2.70 -11.09 -4.72
N LEU A 87 1.92 -11.64 -3.79
CA LEU A 87 1.40 -13.00 -3.88
C LEU A 87 0.48 -13.18 -5.10
N PHE A 88 -0.43 -12.23 -5.30
CA PHE A 88 -1.37 -12.28 -6.41
C PHE A 88 -0.65 -12.13 -7.76
N ALA A 89 0.30 -11.20 -7.86
CA ALA A 89 1.10 -11.01 -9.07
C ALA A 89 1.89 -12.26 -9.44
N ALA A 90 2.54 -12.91 -8.48
CA ALA A 90 3.23 -14.17 -8.71
C ALA A 90 2.27 -15.26 -9.21
N THR A 91 1.09 -15.36 -8.60
CA THR A 91 0.07 -16.34 -8.97
C THR A 91 -0.45 -16.11 -10.39
N VAL A 92 -0.79 -14.87 -10.74
CA VAL A 92 -1.32 -14.53 -12.06
C VAL A 92 -0.26 -14.69 -13.15
N THR A 93 0.95 -14.17 -12.94
CA THR A 93 2.02 -14.26 -13.95
C THR A 93 2.43 -15.72 -14.20
N LEU A 94 2.65 -16.51 -13.15
CA LEU A 94 2.98 -17.94 -13.31
C LEU A 94 1.78 -18.75 -13.84
N GLY A 95 0.56 -18.41 -13.43
CA GLY A 95 -0.66 -19.04 -13.93
C GLY A 95 -0.86 -18.81 -15.43
N ARG A 96 -0.62 -17.59 -15.91
CA ARG A 96 -0.63 -17.26 -17.35
C ARG A 96 0.43 -18.03 -18.12
N ALA A 97 1.68 -17.99 -17.66
CA ALA A 97 2.78 -18.72 -18.28
C ALA A 97 2.56 -20.24 -18.30
N ALA A 98 1.85 -20.79 -17.31
CA ALA A 98 1.41 -22.18 -17.32
C ALA A 98 0.32 -22.42 -18.38
N SER A 99 -0.69 -21.53 -18.46
CA SER A 99 -1.81 -21.66 -19.40
C SER A 99 -1.41 -21.50 -20.86
N GLU A 100 -0.40 -20.67 -21.12
CA GLU A 100 0.15 -20.41 -22.46
C GLU A 100 1.26 -21.42 -22.83
N ASN A 101 1.46 -22.46 -22.00
CA ASN A 101 2.49 -23.49 -22.17
C ASN A 101 3.94 -22.95 -22.24
N GLU A 102 4.22 -21.72 -21.81
CA GLU A 102 5.57 -21.14 -21.77
C GLU A 102 6.47 -21.93 -20.82
N ILE A 103 5.93 -22.34 -19.67
CA ILE A 103 6.65 -23.18 -18.69
C ILE A 103 7.01 -24.54 -19.31
N LEU A 104 6.09 -25.14 -20.08
CA LEU A 104 6.31 -26.40 -20.79
C LEU A 104 7.39 -26.24 -21.87
N ALA A 105 7.34 -25.15 -22.64
CA ALA A 105 8.34 -24.83 -23.67
C ALA A 105 9.74 -24.64 -23.06
N CYS A 106 9.85 -23.94 -21.93
CA CYS A 106 11.10 -23.79 -21.20
C CYS A 106 11.65 -25.16 -20.77
N LYS A 107 10.79 -26.03 -20.24
CA LYS A 107 11.17 -27.39 -19.82
C LYS A 107 11.62 -28.24 -21.00
N ALA A 108 10.94 -28.16 -22.14
CA ALA A 108 11.32 -28.86 -23.37
C ALA A 108 12.66 -28.35 -23.95
N ALA A 109 12.98 -27.07 -23.76
CA ALA A 109 14.27 -26.48 -24.11
C ALA A 109 15.40 -26.82 -23.12
N GLY A 110 15.13 -27.63 -22.09
CA GLY A 110 16.12 -27.99 -21.07
C GLY A 110 16.42 -26.89 -20.05
N ILE A 111 15.58 -25.85 -19.97
CA ILE A 111 15.74 -24.77 -18.99
C ILE A 111 15.21 -25.24 -17.64
N ASN A 112 16.02 -25.06 -16.59
CA ASN A 112 15.62 -25.41 -15.23
C ASN A 112 14.48 -24.50 -14.75
N LEU A 113 13.39 -25.11 -14.27
CA LEU A 113 12.20 -24.43 -13.76
C LEU A 113 12.49 -23.46 -12.61
N HIS A 114 13.50 -23.75 -11.77
CA HIS A 114 13.91 -22.85 -10.69
C HIS A 114 14.33 -21.46 -11.18
N ARG A 115 14.78 -21.33 -12.43
CA ARG A 115 15.13 -20.04 -13.04
C ARG A 115 13.91 -19.22 -13.45
N VAL A 116 12.78 -19.89 -13.73
CA VAL A 116 11.50 -19.23 -14.01
C VAL A 116 10.86 -18.76 -12.69
N LEU A 117 11.06 -19.51 -11.61
CA LEU A 117 10.54 -19.19 -10.27
C LEU A 117 11.39 -18.17 -9.49
N SER A 118 12.69 -18.05 -9.80
CA SER A 118 13.60 -17.15 -9.08
C SER A 118 13.17 -15.67 -9.05
N PRO A 119 12.66 -15.03 -10.13
CA PRO A 119 12.18 -13.66 -10.03
C PRO A 119 11.01 -13.52 -9.06
N SER A 120 10.14 -14.54 -8.95
CA SER A 120 9.01 -14.52 -8.01
C SER A 120 9.43 -14.64 -6.56
N VAL A 121 10.40 -15.52 -6.27
CA VAL A 121 10.97 -15.65 -4.93
C VAL A 121 11.69 -14.36 -4.52
N PHE A 122 12.48 -13.79 -5.42
CA PHE A 122 13.18 -12.53 -5.17
C PHE A 122 12.19 -11.38 -4.93
N ALA A 123 11.13 -11.28 -5.73
CA ALA A 123 10.07 -10.29 -5.53
C ALA A 123 9.34 -10.48 -4.19
N GLY A 124 9.11 -11.71 -3.75
CA GLY A 124 8.51 -12.01 -2.45
C GLY A 124 9.40 -11.57 -1.28
N ILE A 125 10.70 -11.84 -1.35
CA ILE A 125 11.67 -11.37 -0.35
C ILE A 125 11.71 -9.84 -0.32
N LEU A 126 11.75 -9.20 -1.49
CA LEU A 126 11.76 -7.74 -1.60
C LEU A 126 10.49 -7.11 -1.02
N ALA A 127 9.32 -7.64 -1.37
CA ALA A 127 8.03 -7.20 -0.82
C ALA A 127 7.99 -7.39 0.70
N GLY A 128 8.49 -8.52 1.21
CA GLY A 128 8.61 -8.79 2.63
C GLY A 128 9.53 -7.78 3.35
N ALA A 129 10.69 -7.46 2.77
CA ALA A 129 11.62 -6.48 3.32
C ALA A 129 11.03 -5.05 3.34
N ILE A 130 10.37 -4.64 2.24
CA ILE A 130 9.67 -3.35 2.16
C ILE A 130 8.59 -3.26 3.23
N THR A 131 7.77 -4.31 3.33
CA THR A 131 6.69 -4.38 4.32
C THR A 131 7.25 -4.33 5.73
N PHE A 132 8.23 -5.18 6.05
CA PHE A 132 8.88 -5.20 7.36
C PHE A 132 9.44 -3.83 7.75
N THR A 133 10.16 -3.17 6.85
CA THR A 133 10.74 -1.86 7.11
C THR A 133 9.66 -0.80 7.28
N GLY A 134 8.65 -0.77 6.42
CA GLY A 134 7.54 0.17 6.55
C GLY A 134 6.76 -0.02 7.85
N PHE A 135 6.48 -1.26 8.25
CA PHE A 135 5.75 -1.54 9.49
C PHE A 135 6.54 -1.16 10.75
N ASN A 136 7.86 -1.34 10.74
CA ASN A 136 8.69 -1.05 11.92
C ASN A 136 9.11 0.42 12.02
N PHE A 137 9.21 1.16 10.91
CA PHE A 137 9.72 2.52 10.92
C PHE A 137 8.69 3.55 10.43
N LEU A 138 8.01 3.28 9.31
CA LEU A 138 7.10 4.25 8.68
C LEU A 138 5.76 4.37 9.40
N ILE A 139 5.17 3.25 9.85
CA ILE A 139 3.88 3.26 10.55
C ILE A 139 3.98 3.96 11.92
N PRO A 140 4.99 3.70 12.77
CA PRO A 140 5.12 4.43 14.03
C PRO A 140 5.26 5.94 13.80
N GLU A 141 6.06 6.35 12.83
CA GLU A 141 6.25 7.77 12.51
C GLU A 141 4.96 8.44 12.03
N MET A 142 4.20 7.76 11.16
CA MET A 142 2.86 8.19 10.76
C MET A 142 1.90 8.25 11.96
N ALA A 143 1.96 7.28 12.87
CA ALA A 143 1.13 7.25 14.06
C ALA A 143 1.43 8.42 15.00
N TRP A 144 2.69 8.79 15.18
CA TRP A 144 3.08 9.99 15.95
C TRP A 144 2.56 11.28 15.31
N GLN A 145 2.63 11.40 13.98
CA GLN A 145 2.09 12.56 13.26
C GLN A 145 0.57 12.64 13.35
N VAL A 146 -0.12 11.50 13.20
CA VAL A 146 -1.57 11.43 13.37
C VAL A 146 -1.96 11.76 14.79
N GLU A 147 -1.19 11.34 15.80
CA GLU A 147 -1.44 11.71 17.20
C GLU A 147 -1.26 13.21 17.45
N ASP A 148 -0.24 13.85 16.87
CA ASP A 148 -0.04 15.31 17.00
C ASP A 148 -1.18 16.11 16.32
N ILE A 149 -1.58 15.70 15.10
CA ILE A 149 -2.73 16.28 14.39
C ILE A 149 -4.01 16.07 15.22
N THR A 150 -4.21 14.85 15.72
CA THR A 150 -5.37 14.48 16.52
C THR A 150 -5.41 15.26 17.84
N ARG A 151 -4.27 15.50 18.51
CA ARG A 151 -4.20 16.32 19.72
C ARG A 151 -4.52 17.79 19.46
N ARG A 152 -4.09 18.34 18.32
CA ARG A 152 -4.37 19.74 17.92
C ARG A 152 -5.83 19.95 17.51
N ASP A 153 -6.45 18.96 16.87
CA ASP A 153 -7.81 19.06 16.35
C ASP A 153 -8.87 18.41 17.24
N LEU A 154 -8.48 17.60 18.25
CA LEU A 154 -9.40 17.07 19.27
C LEU A 154 -10.26 18.16 19.92
N PRO A 155 -9.69 19.31 20.36
CA PRO A 155 -10.47 20.38 20.96
C PRO A 155 -11.54 20.92 19.99
N LYS A 156 -11.21 21.01 18.69
CA LYS A 156 -12.14 21.48 17.66
C LYS A 156 -13.23 20.46 17.36
N LEU A 157 -12.90 19.17 17.27
CA LEU A 157 -13.87 18.08 17.05
C LEU A 157 -14.84 17.94 18.23
N VAL A 158 -14.31 18.03 19.45
CA VAL A 158 -15.08 18.06 20.70
C VAL A 158 -16.00 19.28 20.71
N ALA A 159 -15.46 20.47 20.44
CA ALA A 159 -16.24 21.71 20.38
C ALA A 159 -17.34 21.67 19.31
N ASN A 160 -17.03 21.19 18.10
CA ASN A 160 -17.99 21.10 16.99
C ASN A 160 -19.12 20.08 17.29
N ARG A 161 -18.82 18.99 18.01
CA ARG A 161 -19.84 18.01 18.45
C ARG A 161 -20.81 18.62 19.47
N PHE A 162 -20.30 19.41 20.43
CA PHE A 162 -21.12 20.12 21.40
C PHE A 162 -21.95 21.25 20.76
N LEU A 163 -21.36 22.01 19.83
CA LEU A 163 -22.09 23.03 19.05
C LEU A 163 -23.23 22.42 18.21
N ARG A 164 -23.07 21.17 17.76
CA ARG A 164 -24.12 20.40 17.08
C ARG A 164 -25.11 19.72 18.04
N GLY A 165 -25.06 20.04 19.34
CA GLY A 165 -26.01 19.56 20.35
C GLY A 165 -25.88 18.08 20.70
N LYS A 166 -24.77 17.43 20.33
CA LYS A 166 -24.56 16.00 20.62
C LYS A 166 -23.77 15.83 21.94
N PRO A 167 -24.24 14.99 22.88
CA PRO A 167 -23.51 14.72 24.12
C PRO A 167 -22.24 13.89 23.85
N LEU A 168 -21.23 14.07 24.69
CA LEU A 168 -20.00 13.28 24.64
C LEU A 168 -20.19 12.00 25.44
N ILE A 169 -20.20 10.85 24.75
CA ILE A 169 -20.40 9.55 25.39
C ILE A 169 -19.02 8.94 25.69
N TYR A 170 -18.67 8.87 26.97
CA TYR A 170 -17.44 8.25 27.47
C TYR A 170 -17.73 6.83 27.97
N ALA A 171 -16.89 5.88 27.54
CA ALA A 171 -16.90 4.48 28.00
C ALA A 171 -18.27 3.75 27.94
N LYS A 172 -19.18 4.16 27.03
CA LYS A 172 -20.57 3.65 26.90
C LYS A 172 -21.42 3.73 28.18
N ARG A 173 -20.96 4.40 29.24
CA ARG A 173 -21.64 4.46 30.55
C ARG A 173 -21.85 5.87 31.06
N VAL A 174 -21.15 6.86 30.50
CA VAL A 174 -21.24 8.25 30.94
C VAL A 174 -21.48 9.13 29.72
N ALA A 175 -22.61 9.84 29.69
CA ALA A 175 -22.87 10.88 28.69
C ALA A 175 -22.68 12.24 29.38
N VAL A 176 -21.80 13.07 28.82
CA VAL A 176 -21.58 14.45 29.25
C VAL A 176 -22.30 15.37 28.26
N PRO A 177 -23.53 15.83 28.55
CA PRO A 177 -24.19 16.86 27.76
C PRO A 177 -23.57 18.23 28.08
N ALA A 178 -23.47 19.10 27.08
CA ALA A 178 -23.18 20.51 27.31
C ALA A 178 -24.49 21.28 27.52
N GLU A 179 -24.63 21.96 28.64
CA GLU A 179 -25.81 22.76 28.97
C GLU A 179 -25.83 24.09 28.20
N LYS A 180 -24.65 24.67 27.93
CA LYS A 180 -24.48 25.91 27.17
C LYS A 180 -23.12 25.96 26.48
N CYS A 181 -23.09 26.23 25.19
CA CYS A 181 -21.85 26.45 24.43
C CYS A 181 -21.71 27.94 24.11
N VAL A 182 -20.63 28.56 24.57
CA VAL A 182 -20.30 29.95 24.26
C VAL A 182 -18.89 29.99 23.69
N LYS A 183 -18.72 30.71 22.57
CA LYS A 183 -17.40 30.95 21.99
C LYS A 183 -16.76 32.09 22.79
N ILE A 184 -15.65 31.81 23.46
CA ILE A 184 -14.92 32.78 24.30
C ILE A 184 -13.63 33.15 23.56
N ASP A 185 -13.33 34.45 23.46
CA ASP A 185 -12.08 34.92 22.88
C ASP A 185 -10.89 34.60 23.82
N PRO A 186 -9.68 34.32 23.32
CA PRO A 186 -8.55 33.87 24.15
C PRO A 186 -8.19 34.80 25.32
N LYS A 187 -8.57 36.08 25.24
CA LYS A 187 -8.31 37.10 26.27
C LYS A 187 -9.31 37.08 27.42
N ASP A 188 -10.47 36.46 27.22
CA ASP A 188 -11.57 36.40 28.19
C ASP A 188 -11.61 35.05 28.92
N LEU A 189 -10.54 34.24 28.79
CA LEU A 189 -10.44 32.97 29.51
C LEU A 189 -10.22 33.22 31.02
N PRO A 190 -10.95 32.51 31.91
CA PRO A 190 -10.71 32.57 33.35
C PRO A 190 -9.25 32.24 33.69
N GLU A 191 -8.69 32.89 34.70
CA GLU A 191 -7.26 32.81 35.07
C GLU A 191 -6.74 31.40 35.38
N GLY A 192 -7.61 30.39 35.55
CA GLY A 192 -7.25 28.98 35.70
C GLY A 192 -7.18 28.17 34.41
N TYR A 193 -7.46 28.77 33.25
CA TYR A 193 -7.52 28.11 31.93
C TYR A 193 -6.67 28.80 30.84
N GLN A 194 -6.01 29.93 31.16
CA GLN A 194 -5.02 30.58 30.29
C GLN A 194 -3.74 29.76 30.21
#